data_AF-A0AAX4FVQ8-F1
#
_entry.id   AF-A0AAX4FVQ8-F1
#
_cell.length_a   1.000
_cell.length_b   1.000
_cell.length_c   1.000
_cell.angle_alpha   90.00
_cell.angle_beta   90.00
_cell.angle_gamma   90.00
#
_symmetry.space_group_name_H-M   'P 1'
#
loop_
_entity.id
_entity.type
_entity.pdbx_description
1 polymer ?
#
loop_
_entity_poly.entity_id
_entity_poly.type
_entity_poly.pdbx_seq_one_letter_code
_entity_poly.pdbx_strand_id
1 'polypeptide(L)'
;MQEVRVVTNEMDLGAEIEFHFKSKDQLLDAGDPYPLPAQELTEFAELFIVRYIDGHDPRRVAGIAVGLPRGSLSPEEAFLIPEAVRHHYTFRLRDLENERRVSRREGKASILIAAINAGIAILFFYVFIGYFRGFIMTMLAGLLTILNWVTIWDTYEYIVYDYRHGLRKYLIYRKLAEIDIRFFEW
;
A
#
# COMPACT_ATOMS: atom_id res chain seq x y z
N MET A 1 -25.47 5.94 3.31
CA MET A 1 -25.22 4.88 2.31
C MET A 1 -24.53 5.50 1.10
N GLN A 2 -23.20 5.52 1.11
CA GLN A 2 -22.38 6.03 0.00
C GLN A 2 -22.24 4.90 -1.03
N GLU A 3 -23.18 4.81 -1.96
CA GLU A 3 -23.08 3.87 -3.08
C GLU A 3 -22.33 4.57 -4.22
N VAL A 4 -21.11 4.13 -4.51
CA VAL A 4 -20.42 4.40 -5.77
C VAL A 4 -20.76 3.23 -6.68
N ARG A 5 -21.35 3.50 -7.86
CA ARG A 5 -21.57 2.43 -8.85
C ARG A 5 -20.28 2.21 -9.61
N VAL A 6 -19.93 0.95 -9.84
CA VAL A 6 -18.75 0.59 -10.61
C VAL A 6 -19.17 -0.29 -11.77
N VAL A 7 -18.73 0.07 -12.97
CA VAL A 7 -18.93 -0.72 -14.19
C VAL A 7 -17.55 -1.19 -14.64
N THR A 8 -17.37 -2.50 -14.76
CA THR A 8 -16.12 -3.08 -15.27
C THR A 8 -16.40 -3.61 -16.66
N ASN A 9 -15.68 -3.07 -17.64
CA ASN A 9 -15.73 -3.53 -19.02
C ASN A 9 -14.46 -4.34 -19.30
N GLU A 10 -14.59 -5.67 -19.37
CA GLU A 10 -13.48 -6.55 -19.70
C GLU A 10 -13.26 -6.56 -21.22
N MET A 11 -12.09 -6.10 -21.67
CA MET A 11 -11.63 -6.22 -23.05
C MET A 11 -10.56 -7.32 -23.15
N ASP A 12 -10.38 -7.90 -24.34
CA ASP A 12 -9.42 -9.00 -24.61
C ASP A 12 -7.97 -8.72 -24.13
N LEU A 13 -7.59 -7.44 -23.97
CA LEU A 13 -6.24 -7.00 -23.56
C LEU A 13 -6.19 -6.32 -22.18
N GLY A 14 -7.33 -6.14 -21.49
CA GLY A 14 -7.38 -5.49 -20.18
C GLY A 14 -8.79 -5.02 -19.77
N ALA A 15 -8.97 -4.67 -18.50
CA ALA A 15 -10.22 -4.16 -17.96
C ALA A 15 -10.23 -2.63 -17.90
N GLU A 16 -11.30 -2.01 -18.38
CA GLU A 16 -11.63 -0.61 -18.13
C GLU A 16 -12.64 -0.52 -16.99
N ILE A 17 -12.36 0.32 -15.99
CA ILE A 17 -13.18 0.42 -14.78
C ILE A 17 -13.75 1.83 -14.69
N GLU A 18 -15.08 1.93 -14.68
CA GLU A 18 -15.81 3.18 -14.57
C GLU A 18 -16.36 3.38 -13.16
N PHE A 19 -15.99 4.48 -12.51
CA PHE A 19 -16.41 4.84 -11.16
C PHE A 19 -17.42 5.98 -11.21
N HIS A 20 -18.67 5.71 -10.81
CA HIS A 20 -19.75 6.70 -10.80
C HIS A 20 -19.95 7.25 -9.39
N PHE A 21 -19.42 8.45 -9.15
CA PHE A 21 -19.61 9.18 -7.90
C PHE A 21 -20.94 9.94 -7.92
N LYS A 22 -21.57 10.13 -6.76
CA LYS A 22 -22.89 10.81 -6.66
C LYS A 22 -22.79 12.33 -6.56
N SER A 23 -21.63 12.87 -6.20
CA SER A 23 -21.39 14.31 -6.13
C SER A 23 -19.90 14.61 -6.23
N LYS A 24 -19.58 15.87 -6.57
CA LYS A 24 -18.20 16.35 -6.59
C LYS A 24 -17.52 16.19 -5.23
N ASP A 25 -18.25 16.40 -4.13
CA ASP A 25 -17.73 16.33 -2.76
C ASP A 25 -17.40 14.89 -2.31
N GLN A 26 -17.83 13.88 -3.06
CA GLN A 26 -17.36 12.51 -2.86
C GLN A 26 -16.00 12.27 -3.54
N LEU A 27 -15.71 13.00 -4.61
CA LEU A 27 -14.49 12.84 -5.39
C LEU A 27 -13.38 13.76 -4.88
N LEU A 28 -13.66 15.06 -4.82
CA LEU A 28 -12.72 16.12 -4.50
C LEU A 28 -12.88 16.58 -3.05
N ASP A 29 -11.76 16.84 -2.37
CA ASP A 29 -11.79 17.37 -1.03
C ASP A 29 -12.17 18.86 -1.03
N ALA A 30 -13.31 19.18 -0.42
CA ALA A 30 -13.79 20.55 -0.26
C ALA A 30 -12.97 21.36 0.76
N GLY A 31 -12.20 20.68 1.62
CA GLY A 31 -11.30 21.31 2.59
C GLY A 31 -9.96 21.75 1.99
N ASP A 32 -9.64 21.30 0.78
CA ASP A 32 -8.41 21.66 0.10
C ASP A 32 -8.52 23.06 -0.54
N PRO A 33 -7.65 24.03 -0.17
CA PRO A 33 -7.65 25.35 -0.77
C PRO A 33 -7.07 25.40 -2.21
N TYR A 34 -6.47 24.32 -2.71
CA TYR A 34 -5.88 24.31 -4.06
C TYR A 34 -6.93 24.17 -5.16
N PRO A 35 -6.82 24.93 -6.27
CA PRO A 35 -7.70 24.77 -7.41
C PRO A 35 -7.35 23.53 -8.23
N LEU A 36 -8.29 23.04 -9.04
CA LEU A 36 -8.01 22.01 -10.05
C LEU A 36 -6.89 22.47 -11.01
N PRO A 37 -5.97 21.58 -11.43
CA PRO A 37 -5.91 20.14 -11.13
C PRO A 37 -5.10 19.79 -9.87
N ALA A 38 -4.66 20.77 -9.07
CA ALA A 38 -3.87 20.49 -7.87
C ALA A 38 -4.71 20.00 -6.68
N GLN A 39 -6.04 20.17 -6.76
CA GLN A 39 -6.97 19.77 -5.71
C GLN A 39 -6.93 18.25 -5.44
N GLU A 40 -6.85 17.88 -4.17
CA GLU A 40 -6.79 16.50 -3.72
C GLU A 40 -8.15 15.77 -3.79
N LEU A 41 -8.08 14.44 -3.91
CA LEU A 41 -9.24 13.58 -3.78
C LEU A 41 -9.60 13.39 -2.31
N THR A 42 -10.88 13.16 -2.02
CA THR A 42 -11.28 12.75 -0.67
C THR A 42 -10.64 11.40 -0.30
N GLU A 43 -10.40 11.20 1.00
CA GLU A 43 -9.95 9.89 1.52
C GLU A 43 -10.89 8.75 1.09
N PHE A 44 -12.20 9.03 1.03
CA PHE A 44 -13.19 8.06 0.55
C PHE A 44 -12.94 7.65 -0.90
N ALA A 45 -12.79 8.61 -1.82
CA ALA A 45 -12.56 8.31 -3.23
C ALA A 45 -11.23 7.59 -3.45
N GLU A 46 -10.15 8.04 -2.80
CA GLU A 46 -8.84 7.38 -2.85
C GLU A 46 -8.95 5.91 -2.42
N LEU A 47 -9.48 5.67 -1.21
CA LEU A 47 -9.57 4.32 -0.66
C LEU A 47 -10.51 3.43 -1.47
N PHE A 48 -11.61 3.99 -2.00
CA PHE A 48 -12.56 3.22 -2.79
C PHE A 48 -11.95 2.72 -4.11
N ILE A 49 -11.30 3.61 -4.87
CA ILE A 49 -10.64 3.26 -6.13
C ILE A 49 -9.52 2.23 -5.88
N VAL A 50 -8.66 2.48 -4.89
CA VAL A 50 -7.55 1.59 -4.54
C VAL A 50 -8.05 0.21 -4.14
N ARG A 51 -9.07 0.12 -3.27
CA ARG A 51 -9.65 -1.15 -2.82
C ARG A 51 -10.29 -1.91 -3.97
N TYR A 52 -10.99 -1.21 -4.88
CA TYR A 52 -11.63 -1.86 -6.02
C TYR A 52 -10.60 -2.46 -6.98
N ILE A 53 -9.50 -1.73 -7.23
CA ILE A 53 -8.39 -2.20 -8.07
C ILE A 53 -7.61 -3.32 -7.39
N ASP A 54 -7.40 -3.27 -6.07
CA ASP A 54 -6.73 -4.35 -5.32
C ASP A 54 -7.53 -5.66 -5.33
N GLY A 55 -8.86 -5.56 -5.44
CA GLY A 55 -9.76 -6.70 -5.64
C GLY A 55 -9.65 -7.32 -7.04
N HIS A 56 -9.10 -6.60 -8.01
CA HIS A 56 -8.79 -7.09 -9.36
C HIS A 56 -7.28 -7.33 -9.50
N ASP A 57 -6.83 -7.88 -10.64
CA ASP A 57 -5.40 -7.88 -10.96
C ASP A 57 -5.01 -6.48 -11.46
N PRO A 58 -4.23 -5.67 -10.69
CA PRO A 58 -3.88 -4.31 -11.09
C PRO A 58 -3.11 -4.26 -12.42
N ARG A 59 -2.48 -5.38 -12.82
CA ARG A 59 -1.75 -5.48 -14.09
C ARG A 59 -2.68 -5.52 -15.30
N ARG A 60 -3.90 -6.00 -15.11
CA ARG A 60 -4.93 -6.11 -16.16
C ARG A 60 -5.77 -4.86 -16.31
N VAL A 61 -5.72 -3.93 -15.35
CA VAL A 61 -6.45 -2.65 -15.48
C VAL A 61 -5.76 -1.80 -16.54
N ALA A 62 -6.49 -1.50 -17.62
CA ALA A 62 -6.00 -0.75 -18.78
C ALA A 62 -6.29 0.75 -18.66
N GLY A 63 -7.43 1.10 -18.05
CA GLY A 63 -7.89 2.48 -17.87
C GLY A 63 -8.86 2.59 -16.71
N ILE A 64 -8.99 3.80 -16.16
CA ILE A 64 -10.09 4.15 -15.26
C ILE A 64 -10.88 5.33 -15.83
N ALA A 65 -12.20 5.28 -15.68
CA ALA A 65 -13.07 6.39 -16.02
C ALA A 65 -13.75 6.90 -14.74
N VAL A 66 -13.75 8.21 -14.53
CA VAL A 66 -14.40 8.84 -13.37
C VAL A 66 -15.63 9.60 -13.85
N GLY A 67 -16.78 9.22 -13.30
CA GLY A 67 -18.09 9.72 -13.68
C GLY A 67 -18.73 10.57 -12.58
N LEU A 68 -19.22 11.75 -12.95
CA LEU A 68 -20.03 12.61 -12.08
C LEU A 68 -21.40 12.92 -12.70
N PRO A 69 -22.43 13.25 -11.89
CA PRO A 69 -23.72 13.63 -12.43
C PRO A 69 -23.63 14.92 -13.25
N ARG A 70 -24.37 15.02 -14.35
CA ARG A 70 -24.43 16.23 -15.19
C ARG A 70 -24.70 17.49 -14.38
N GLY A 71 -23.97 18.56 -14.65
CA GLY A 71 -24.09 19.85 -13.97
C GLY A 71 -23.39 19.93 -12.61
N SER A 72 -22.64 18.90 -12.21
CA SER A 72 -21.82 18.93 -10.99
C SER A 72 -20.57 19.81 -11.12
N LEU A 73 -20.10 20.02 -12.35
CA LEU A 73 -18.89 20.76 -12.68
C LEU A 73 -19.14 21.63 -13.92
N SER A 74 -18.38 22.71 -14.05
CA SER A 74 -18.27 23.43 -15.32
C SER A 74 -17.49 22.60 -16.35
N PRO A 75 -17.67 22.86 -17.67
CA PRO A 75 -16.92 22.15 -18.71
C PRO A 75 -15.39 22.28 -18.58
N GLU A 76 -14.90 23.41 -18.05
CA GLU A 76 -13.49 23.65 -17.80
C GLU A 76 -12.98 22.77 -16.66
N GLU A 77 -13.71 22.69 -15.55
CA GLU A 77 -13.38 21.83 -14.40
C GLU A 77 -13.43 20.34 -14.79
N ALA A 78 -14.45 19.94 -15.55
CA ALA A 78 -14.62 18.58 -16.06
C ALA A 78 -13.39 18.08 -16.85
N PHE A 79 -12.79 18.94 -17.67
CA PHE A 79 -11.58 18.62 -18.43
C PHE A 79 -10.34 18.41 -17.54
N LEU A 80 -10.30 19.05 -16.36
CA LEU A 80 -9.19 18.97 -15.42
C LEU A 80 -9.29 17.79 -14.44
N ILE A 81 -10.46 17.14 -14.31
CA ILE A 81 -10.65 16.02 -13.37
C ILE A 81 -9.66 14.87 -13.60
N PRO A 82 -9.41 14.39 -14.84
CA PRO A 82 -8.42 13.34 -15.05
C PRO A 82 -7.02 13.71 -14.59
N GLU A 83 -6.63 14.97 -14.78
CA GLU A 83 -5.34 15.49 -14.34
C GLU A 83 -5.28 15.61 -12.82
N ALA A 84 -6.38 16.02 -12.17
CA ALA A 84 -6.46 16.09 -10.71
C ALA A 84 -6.33 14.73 -10.04
N VAL A 85 -7.04 13.73 -10.57
CA VAL A 85 -6.92 12.34 -10.10
C VAL A 85 -5.48 11.84 -10.26
N ARG A 86 -4.85 12.13 -11.41
CA ARG A 86 -3.44 11.77 -11.66
C ARG A 86 -2.49 12.51 -10.71
N HIS A 87 -2.72 13.78 -10.46
CA HIS A 87 -1.92 14.62 -9.56
C HIS A 87 -1.93 14.04 -8.14
N HIS A 88 -3.12 13.74 -7.62
CA HIS A 88 -3.33 13.12 -6.31
C HIS A 88 -2.51 11.84 -6.17
N TYR A 89 -2.69 10.86 -7.06
CA TYR A 89 -1.96 9.60 -6.96
C TYR A 89 -0.46 9.74 -7.18
N THR A 90 -0.01 10.69 -8.01
CA THR A 90 1.41 10.99 -8.19
C THR A 90 2.03 11.57 -6.92
N PHE A 91 1.32 12.47 -6.25
CA PHE A 91 1.74 13.03 -4.97
C PHE A 91 1.82 11.95 -3.89
N ARG A 92 0.76 11.16 -3.71
CA ARG A 92 0.70 10.04 -2.76
C ARG A 92 1.76 8.97 -3.04
N LEU A 93 2.10 8.72 -4.30
CA LEU A 93 3.17 7.79 -4.68
C LEU A 93 4.54 8.27 -4.20
N ARG A 94 4.82 9.59 -4.28
CA ARG A 94 6.08 10.17 -3.80
C ARG A 94 6.20 10.06 -2.29
N ASP A 95 5.12 10.30 -1.56
CA ASP A 95 5.07 10.11 -0.10
C ASP A 95 5.35 8.66 0.28
N LEU A 96 4.67 7.71 -0.38
CA LEU A 96 4.90 6.28 -0.18
C LEU A 96 6.33 5.86 -0.51
N GLU A 97 6.96 6.46 -1.53
CA GLU A 97 8.36 6.18 -1.84
C GLU A 97 9.31 6.67 -0.74
N ASN A 98 9.05 7.84 -0.17
CA ASN A 98 9.80 8.36 0.96
C ASN A 98 9.62 7.49 2.21
N GLU A 99 8.38 7.13 2.56
CA GLU A 99 8.07 6.22 3.67
C GLU A 99 8.79 4.87 3.51
N ARG A 100 8.82 4.32 2.29
CA ARG A 100 9.54 3.07 2.00
C ARG A 100 11.03 3.18 2.16
N ARG A 101 11.63 4.31 1.80
CA ARG A 101 13.08 4.54 2.00
C ARG A 101 13.41 4.55 3.49
N VAL A 102 12.55 5.13 4.31
CA VAL A 102 12.68 5.12 5.77
C VAL A 102 12.46 3.72 6.34
N SER A 103 11.33 3.07 6.01
CA SER A 103 11.00 1.71 6.48
C SER A 103 12.05 0.68 6.08
N ARG A 104 12.63 0.76 4.87
CA ARG A 104 13.74 -0.13 4.46
C ARG A 104 15.00 0.04 5.31
N ARG A 105 15.26 1.22 5.86
CA ARG A 105 16.39 1.43 6.77
C ARG A 105 16.12 0.79 8.14
N GLU A 106 14.91 0.96 8.64
CA GLU A 106 14.45 0.36 9.91
C GLU A 106 14.40 -1.18 9.81
N GLY A 107 13.81 -1.73 8.74
CA GLY A 107 13.76 -3.18 8.52
C GLY A 107 15.14 -3.83 8.38
N LYS A 108 16.13 -3.13 7.82
CA LYS A 108 17.53 -3.60 7.80
C LYS A 108 18.13 -3.69 9.21
N ALA A 109 17.80 -2.76 10.09
CA ALA A 109 18.24 -2.80 11.48
C ALA A 109 17.64 -4.00 12.21
N SER A 110 16.34 -4.28 12.01
CA SER A 110 15.69 -5.47 12.59
C SER A 110 16.31 -6.78 12.09
N ILE A 111 16.57 -6.89 10.78
CA ILE A 111 17.26 -8.06 10.19
C ILE A 111 18.66 -8.24 10.80
N LEU A 112 19.40 -7.15 10.99
CA LEU A 112 20.72 -7.21 11.59
C LEU A 112 20.65 -7.69 13.06
N ILE A 113 19.70 -7.18 13.85
CA ILE A 113 19.50 -7.60 15.24
C ILE A 113 19.11 -9.08 15.31
N ALA A 114 18.23 -9.55 14.44
CA ALA A 114 17.87 -10.96 14.35
C ALA A 114 19.06 -11.84 13.96
N ALA A 115 19.86 -11.42 12.98
CA ALA A 115 21.05 -12.14 12.54
C ALA A 115 22.12 -12.22 13.66
N ILE A 116 22.33 -11.13 14.40
CA ILE A 116 23.25 -11.10 15.54
C ILE A 116 22.76 -12.04 16.65
N ASN A 117 21.48 -11.99 17.01
CA ASN A 117 20.92 -12.87 18.04
C ASN A 117 21.02 -14.35 17.65
N ALA A 118 20.68 -14.68 16.39
CA ALA A 118 20.81 -16.03 15.86
C ALA A 118 22.28 -16.48 15.88
N GLY A 119 23.22 -15.59 15.50
CA GLY A 119 24.65 -15.85 15.56
C GLY A 119 25.13 -16.15 16.99
N ILE A 120 24.67 -15.37 17.98
CA ILE A 120 24.98 -15.59 19.40
C ILE A 120 24.44 -16.94 19.86
N ALA A 121 23.21 -17.31 19.48
CA ALA A 121 22.65 -18.61 19.83
C ALA A 121 23.43 -19.77 19.23
N ILE A 122 23.70 -19.72 17.92
CA ILE A 122 24.46 -20.77 17.23
C ILE A 122 25.85 -20.91 17.86
N LEU A 123 26.53 -19.80 18.14
CA LEU A 123 27.84 -19.82 18.78
C LEU A 123 27.77 -20.42 20.19
N PHE A 124 26.75 -20.03 20.99
CA PHE A 124 26.54 -20.58 22.33
C PHE A 124 26.32 -22.10 22.26
N PHE A 125 25.42 -22.56 21.41
CA PHE A 125 25.18 -24.00 21.24
C PHE A 125 26.43 -24.73 20.77
N TYR A 126 27.16 -24.19 19.79
CA TYR A 126 28.39 -24.81 19.26
C TYR A 126 29.47 -24.96 20.34
N VAL A 127 29.72 -23.90 21.12
CA VAL A 127 30.77 -23.89 22.16
C VAL A 127 30.39 -24.76 23.35
N PHE A 128 29.12 -24.73 23.77
CA PHE A 128 28.68 -25.37 25.01
C PHE A 128 28.05 -26.75 24.83
N ILE A 129 28.05 -27.31 23.60
CA ILE A 129 27.37 -28.59 23.32
C ILE A 129 27.83 -29.75 24.20
N GLY A 130 29.12 -29.80 24.53
CA GLY A 130 29.71 -30.81 25.41
C GLY A 130 29.43 -30.60 26.90
N TYR A 131 29.01 -29.38 27.29
CA TYR A 131 28.74 -28.97 28.67
C TYR A 131 27.25 -28.98 29.01
N PHE A 132 26.37 -29.44 28.11
CA PHE A 132 24.93 -29.66 28.37
C PHE A 132 24.67 -30.87 29.29
N ARG A 133 25.42 -30.97 30.38
CA ARG A 133 25.22 -31.94 31.46
C ARG A 133 25.01 -31.15 32.74
N GLY A 134 23.74 -30.94 33.09
CA GLY A 134 23.35 -30.23 34.32
C GLY A 134 22.12 -29.34 34.14
N PHE A 135 21.37 -29.18 35.24
CA PHE A 135 20.14 -28.39 35.27
C PHE A 135 20.33 -26.94 34.83
N ILE A 136 21.41 -26.28 35.32
CA ILE A 136 21.70 -24.86 35.03
C ILE A 136 21.95 -24.63 33.53
N MET A 137 22.77 -25.46 32.88
CA MET A 137 23.05 -25.34 31.45
C MET A 137 21.81 -25.61 30.59
N THR A 138 20.95 -26.53 31.03
CA THR A 138 19.66 -26.79 30.36
C THR A 138 18.73 -25.59 30.47
N MET A 139 18.65 -24.95 31.64
CA MET A 139 17.87 -23.73 31.84
C MET A 139 18.37 -22.57 30.98
N LEU A 140 19.70 -22.33 30.95
CA LEU A 140 20.30 -21.26 30.15
C LEU A 140 20.06 -21.47 28.66
N ALA A 141 20.21 -22.70 28.16
CA ALA A 141 19.88 -23.05 26.79
C ALA A 141 18.42 -22.76 26.45
N GLY A 142 17.50 -23.14 27.35
CA GLY A 142 16.07 -22.88 27.19
C GLY A 142 15.76 -21.38 27.13
N LEU A 143 16.32 -20.60 28.06
CA LEU A 143 16.12 -19.14 28.09
C LEU A 143 16.65 -18.49 26.82
N LEU A 144 17.86 -18.86 26.39
CA LEU A 144 18.49 -18.32 25.18
C LEU A 144 17.69 -18.66 23.92
N THR A 145 17.12 -19.88 23.86
CA THR A 145 16.23 -20.32 22.78
C THR A 145 14.95 -19.48 22.73
N ILE A 146 14.31 -19.25 23.87
CA ILE A 146 13.07 -18.45 23.95
C ILE A 146 13.33 -17.00 23.52
N LEU A 147 14.42 -16.38 24.02
CA LEU A 147 14.78 -15.00 23.65
C LEU A 147 15.09 -14.87 22.16
N ASN A 148 15.79 -15.86 21.58
CA ASN A 148 16.05 -15.88 20.15
C ASN A 148 14.78 -16.04 19.33
N TRP A 149 13.90 -16.96 19.73
CA TRP A 149 12.61 -17.16 19.07
C TRP A 149 11.78 -15.87 19.01
N VAL A 150 11.65 -15.17 20.14
CA VAL A 150 10.89 -13.90 20.20
C VAL A 150 11.49 -12.84 19.27
N THR A 151 12.82 -12.76 19.21
CA THR A 151 13.51 -11.80 18.33
C THR A 151 13.34 -12.14 16.85
N ILE A 152 13.39 -13.44 16.51
CA ILE A 152 13.23 -13.92 15.14
C ILE A 152 11.79 -13.75 14.66
N TRP A 153 10.80 -13.91 15.55
CA TRP A 153 9.38 -13.82 15.20
C TRP A 153 9.02 -12.47 14.57
N ASP A 154 9.35 -11.36 15.22
CA ASP A 154 9.04 -10.01 14.73
C ASP A 154 9.68 -9.73 13.35
N THR A 155 10.93 -10.16 13.17
CA THR A 155 11.61 -10.03 11.88
C THR A 155 10.98 -10.91 10.80
N TYR A 156 10.57 -12.12 11.14
CA TYR A 156 9.88 -13.03 10.22
C TYR A 156 8.52 -12.45 9.81
N GLU A 157 7.74 -11.94 10.76
CA GLU A 157 6.43 -11.32 10.51
C GLU A 157 6.55 -10.13 9.55
N TYR A 158 7.53 -9.25 9.78
CA TYR A 158 7.81 -8.12 8.89
C TYR A 158 8.17 -8.56 7.45
N ILE A 159 9.04 -9.57 7.31
CA ILE A 159 9.49 -10.06 5.99
C ILE A 159 8.34 -10.74 5.24
N VAL A 160 7.54 -11.54 5.95
CA VAL A 160 6.53 -12.40 5.32
C VAL A 160 5.25 -11.63 5.00
N TYR A 161 4.78 -10.78 5.91
CA TYR A 161 3.45 -10.16 5.82
C TYR A 161 3.53 -8.67 5.48
N ASP A 162 4.26 -7.88 6.27
CA ASP A 162 4.25 -6.42 6.12
C ASP A 162 4.87 -5.96 4.81
N TYR A 163 5.96 -6.60 4.39
CA TYR A 163 6.60 -6.26 3.11
C TYR A 163 5.65 -6.45 1.92
N ARG A 164 4.82 -7.50 1.93
CA ARG A 164 3.89 -7.78 0.83
C ARG A 164 2.74 -6.79 0.76
N HIS A 165 2.18 -6.43 1.93
CA HIS A 165 1.09 -5.46 2.01
C HIS A 165 1.55 -4.07 1.54
N GLY A 166 2.72 -3.61 2.04
CA GLY A 166 3.35 -2.38 1.57
C GLY A 166 3.78 -2.44 0.10
N LEU A 167 4.20 -3.62 -0.39
CA LEU A 167 4.54 -3.83 -1.81
C LEU A 167 3.35 -3.60 -2.73
N ARG A 168 2.24 -4.24 -2.40
CA ARG A 168 0.99 -4.24 -3.17
C ARG A 168 0.39 -2.84 -3.25
N LYS A 169 0.27 -2.13 -2.12
CA LYS A 169 -0.24 -0.75 -2.09
C LYS A 169 0.51 0.16 -3.06
N TYR A 170 1.84 0.21 -2.97
CA TYR A 170 2.63 1.03 -3.90
C TYR A 170 2.47 0.65 -5.37
N LEU A 171 2.38 -0.65 -5.70
CA LEU A 171 2.20 -1.07 -7.09
C LEU A 171 0.88 -0.54 -7.66
N ILE A 172 -0.18 -0.52 -6.83
CA ILE A 172 -1.48 0.03 -7.21
C ILE A 172 -1.39 1.55 -7.39
N TYR A 173 -0.79 2.28 -6.45
CA TYR A 173 -0.63 3.73 -6.57
C TYR A 173 0.24 4.11 -7.77
N ARG A 174 1.31 3.36 -8.02
CA ARG A 174 2.16 3.57 -9.21
C ARG A 174 1.37 3.34 -10.49
N LYS A 175 0.61 2.25 -10.54
CA LYS A 175 -0.27 1.95 -11.68
C LYS A 175 -1.27 3.07 -11.90
N LEU A 176 -1.94 3.55 -10.84
CA LEU A 176 -2.92 4.64 -10.90
C LEU A 176 -2.32 5.98 -11.36
N ALA A 177 -1.07 6.28 -11.00
CA ALA A 177 -0.38 7.48 -11.47
C ALA A 177 -0.05 7.41 -12.98
N GLU A 178 0.17 6.20 -13.52
CA GLU A 178 0.60 5.97 -14.91
C GLU A 178 -0.56 5.66 -15.88
N ILE A 179 -1.70 5.17 -15.36
CA ILE A 179 -2.80 4.68 -16.19
C ILE A 179 -3.52 5.78 -16.98
N ASP A 180 -4.23 5.40 -18.04
CA ASP A 180 -5.17 6.31 -18.71
C ASP A 180 -6.36 6.60 -17.78
N ILE A 181 -6.64 7.89 -17.58
CA ILE A 181 -7.74 8.37 -16.74
C ILE A 181 -8.65 9.19 -17.64
N ARG A 182 -9.92 8.83 -17.70
CA ARG A 182 -10.95 9.53 -18.46
C ARG A 182 -12.02 10.09 -17.55
N PHE A 183 -12.68 11.16 -18.00
CA PHE A 183 -13.82 11.75 -17.30
C PHE A 183 -15.07 11.61 -18.18
N PHE A 184 -16.22 11.36 -17.56
CA PHE A 184 -17.52 11.36 -18.23
C PHE A 184 -18.62 11.90 -17.31
N GLU A 185 -19.72 12.35 -17.91
CA GLU A 185 -20.91 12.79 -17.17
C GLU A 185 -22.07 11.82 -17.39
N TRP A 186 -22.86 11.56 -16.35
CA TRP A 186 -24.03 10.68 -16.40
C TRP A 186 -25.31 11.29 -15.81
#